data_AF-A0A845ZQH3-F1
#
_entry.id   AF-A0A845ZQH3-F1
#
_cell.length_a   1.000
_cell.length_b   1.000
_cell.length_c   1.000
_cell.angle_alpha   90.00
_cell.angle_beta   90.00
_cell.angle_gamma   90.00
#
_symmetry.space_group_name_H-M   'P 1'
#
loop_
_entity.id
_entity.type
_entity.pdbx_description
1 polymer ?
#
loop_
_entity_poly.entity_id
_entity_poly.type
_entity_poly.pdbx_seq_one_letter_code
_entity_poly.pdbx_strand_id
1 'polypeptide(L)'
;SSGYDSRRVWAAYPDAFSLLTKVDMPGHYLEVDTHLETRQPLIKLDAENQVKRIRFNHMDRAPFYWGEQTTQVYEALWEWRKIIDDPANQYRFRLTPGNVLLFDNWRLLHGRLAYEGERRMVNCYLNMEDFESRLRILRTNT
;
A
#
# COMPACT_ATOMS: atom_id res chain seq x y z
N SER A 1 -9.57 -21.28 2.21
CA SER A 1 -9.70 -20.39 1.05
C SER A 1 -10.53 -19.17 1.43
N SER A 2 -9.92 -18.17 2.07
CA SER A 2 -10.57 -16.87 2.26
C SER A 2 -9.91 -15.91 1.28
N GLY A 3 -10.43 -15.85 0.06
CA GLY A 3 -10.01 -14.85 -0.91
C GLY A 3 -10.35 -13.49 -0.33
N TYR A 4 -9.34 -12.74 0.10
CA TYR A 4 -9.49 -11.33 0.43
C TYR A 4 -9.80 -10.62 -0.88
N ASP A 5 -11.09 -10.55 -1.24
CA ASP A 5 -11.53 -9.78 -2.38
C ASP A 5 -11.37 -8.31 -2.02
N SER A 6 -10.23 -7.75 -2.40
CA SER A 6 -9.93 -6.33 -2.25
C SER A 6 -11.06 -5.44 -2.79
N ARG A 7 -11.86 -5.91 -3.78
CA ARG A 7 -13.00 -5.16 -4.33
C ARG A 7 -14.15 -5.02 -3.35
N ARG A 8 -14.33 -5.96 -2.41
CA ARG A 8 -15.41 -5.88 -1.42
C ARG A 8 -15.29 -4.63 -0.57
N VAL A 9 -14.06 -4.23 -0.25
CA VAL A 9 -13.78 -3.02 0.55
C VAL A 9 -14.11 -1.73 -0.23
N TRP A 10 -14.13 -1.80 -1.56
CA TRP A 10 -14.43 -0.68 -2.46
C TRP A 10 -15.88 -0.64 -2.96
N ALA A 11 -16.70 -1.63 -2.61
CA ALA A 11 -18.08 -1.74 -3.12
C ALA A 11 -18.94 -0.51 -2.76
N ALA A 12 -18.65 0.14 -1.64
CA ALA A 12 -19.32 1.38 -1.22
C ALA A 12 -18.81 2.65 -1.93
N TYR A 13 -17.66 2.57 -2.62
CA TYR A 13 -16.95 3.72 -3.20
C TYR A 13 -16.45 3.44 -4.64
N PRO A 14 -17.34 3.04 -5.57
CA PRO A 14 -16.94 2.62 -6.92
C PRO A 14 -16.28 3.75 -7.74
N ASP A 15 -16.77 4.98 -7.60
CA ASP A 15 -16.21 6.14 -8.34
C ASP A 15 -14.82 6.51 -7.84
N ALA A 16 -14.62 6.52 -6.52
CA ALA A 16 -13.31 6.74 -5.93
C ALA A 16 -12.32 5.64 -6.35
N PHE A 17 -12.74 4.38 -6.34
CA PHE A 17 -11.91 3.27 -6.84
C PHE A 17 -11.55 3.46 -8.32
N SER A 18 -12.52 3.82 -9.17
CA SER A 18 -12.23 4.07 -10.59
C SER A 18 -11.29 5.26 -10.79
N LEU A 19 -11.39 6.32 -9.99
CA LEU A 19 -10.53 7.49 -10.13
C LEU A 19 -9.11 7.18 -9.66
N LEU A 20 -8.97 6.53 -8.51
CA LEU A 20 -7.68 6.17 -7.89
C LEU A 20 -6.91 5.09 -8.65
N THR A 21 -7.55 4.38 -9.59
CA THR A 21 -6.88 3.46 -10.54
C THR A 21 -6.34 4.16 -11.79
N LYS A 22 -6.82 5.37 -12.10
CA LYS A 22 -6.52 6.09 -13.34
C LYS A 22 -5.61 7.30 -13.14
N VAL A 23 -5.74 7.99 -12.01
CA VAL A 23 -5.00 9.24 -11.76
C VAL A 23 -3.60 8.94 -11.25
N ASP A 24 -2.59 9.32 -12.02
CA ASP A 24 -1.20 9.22 -11.60
C ASP A 24 -0.88 10.21 -10.48
N MET A 25 -0.36 9.68 -9.38
CA MET A 25 0.11 10.46 -8.24
C MET A 25 1.63 10.57 -8.27
N PRO A 26 2.19 11.80 -8.21
CA PRO A 26 3.62 11.96 -8.08
C PRO A 26 4.07 11.53 -6.68
N GLY A 27 5.18 10.83 -6.61
CA GLY A 27 5.83 10.45 -5.37
C GLY A 27 7.30 10.79 -5.41
N HIS A 28 7.78 11.50 -4.40
CA HIS A 28 9.19 11.88 -4.25
C HIS A 28 9.72 11.28 -2.95
N TYR A 29 10.89 10.67 -3.04
CA TYR A 29 11.67 10.27 -1.87
C TYR A 29 13.02 10.98 -1.94
N LEU A 30 13.26 11.85 -0.96
CA LEU A 30 14.43 12.71 -0.87
C LEU A 30 15.16 12.44 0.43
N GLU A 31 16.38 11.93 0.31
CA GLU A 31 17.35 11.75 1.37
C GLU A 31 18.69 12.34 0.94
N VAL A 32 19.65 12.45 1.87
CA VAL A 32 20.97 13.08 1.63
C VAL A 32 21.65 12.58 0.36
N ASP A 33 21.62 11.27 0.11
CA ASP A 33 22.27 10.63 -1.05
C ASP A 33 21.27 9.90 -1.96
N THR A 34 19.97 10.22 -1.87
CA THR A 34 18.95 9.49 -2.63
C THR A 34 17.83 10.41 -3.10
N HIS A 35 17.60 10.40 -4.41
CA HIS A 35 16.49 11.08 -5.04
C HIS A 35 15.74 10.09 -5.93
N LEU A 36 14.52 9.75 -5.53
CA LEU A 36 13.64 8.87 -6.30
C LEU A 36 12.36 9.62 -6.65
N GLU A 37 11.95 9.54 -7.91
CA GLU A 37 10.68 10.06 -8.40
C GLU A 37 9.84 8.95 -9.04
N THR A 38 8.52 9.06 -8.90
CA THR A 38 7.58 8.16 -9.57
C THR A 38 6.28 8.87 -9.86
N ARG A 39 5.56 8.42 -10.91
CA ARG A 39 4.21 8.86 -11.24
C ARG A 39 3.38 7.64 -11.59
N GLN A 40 2.53 7.22 -10.65
CA GLN A 40 1.76 5.99 -10.75
C GLN A 40 0.43 6.14 -10.00
N PRO A 41 -0.62 5.40 -10.39
CA PRO A 41 -1.88 5.45 -9.67
C PRO A 41 -1.73 4.91 -8.25
N LEU A 42 -2.62 5.37 -7.35
CA LEU A 42 -2.69 4.83 -5.99
C LEU A 42 -3.00 3.34 -6.03
N ILE A 43 -3.92 2.92 -6.90
CA ILE A 43 -4.32 1.52 -7.08
C ILE A 43 -3.89 1.08 -8.48
N LYS A 44 -2.87 0.22 -8.55
CA LYS A 44 -2.46 -0.40 -9.81
C LYS A 44 -3.22 -1.70 -10.00
N LEU A 45 -3.86 -1.86 -11.15
CA LEU A 45 -4.49 -3.12 -11.57
C LEU A 45 -3.53 -3.97 -12.42
N ASP A 46 -3.73 -5.28 -12.45
CA ASP A 46 -3.14 -6.19 -13.44
C ASP A 46 -4.01 -6.30 -14.70
N ALA A 47 -3.62 -7.18 -15.63
CA ALA A 47 -4.32 -7.39 -16.90
C ALA A 47 -5.73 -7.97 -16.71
N GLU A 48 -5.97 -8.66 -15.60
CA GLU A 48 -7.24 -9.26 -15.20
C GLU A 48 -8.11 -8.32 -14.35
N ASN A 49 -7.74 -7.03 -14.28
CA ASN A 49 -8.39 -5.99 -13.47
C ASN A 49 -8.42 -6.31 -11.96
N GLN A 50 -7.48 -7.09 -11.45
CA GLN A 50 -7.29 -7.33 -10.02
C GLN A 50 -6.32 -6.32 -9.44
N VAL A 51 -6.45 -6.02 -8.14
CA VAL A 51 -5.50 -5.11 -7.46
C VAL A 51 -4.13 -5.76 -7.39
N LYS A 52 -3.21 -5.22 -8.18
CA LYS A 52 -1.80 -5.62 -8.22
C LYS A 52 -0.98 -4.92 -7.15
N ARG A 53 -1.24 -3.63 -6.90
CA ARG A 53 -0.50 -2.85 -5.91
C ARG A 53 -1.27 -1.65 -5.42
N ILE A 54 -1.11 -1.31 -4.14
CA ILE A 54 -1.60 -0.09 -3.50
C ILE A 54 -0.37 0.74 -3.09
N ARG A 55 -0.26 1.97 -3.59
CA ARG A 55 0.80 2.92 -3.22
C ARG A 55 0.21 4.09 -2.46
N PHE A 56 0.24 4.00 -1.14
CA PHE A 56 -0.25 5.04 -0.25
C PHE A 56 0.75 5.26 0.89
N ASN A 57 1.64 6.23 0.70
CA ASN A 57 2.48 6.78 1.77
C ASN A 57 2.22 8.28 1.83
N HIS A 58 2.02 8.83 3.02
CA HIS A 58 1.80 10.26 3.20
C HIS A 58 3.10 11.05 3.14
N MET A 59 4.22 10.44 3.55
CA MET A 59 5.53 11.11 3.64
C MET A 59 6.18 11.33 2.27
N ASP A 60 5.93 10.44 1.32
CA ASP A 60 6.57 10.49 -0.01
C ASP A 60 5.68 11.19 -1.06
N ARG A 61 4.71 11.99 -0.61
CA ARG A 61 3.78 12.72 -1.48
C ARG A 61 4.42 14.04 -1.89
N ALA A 62 4.71 14.18 -3.17
CA ALA A 62 5.07 15.47 -3.75
C ALA A 62 3.84 16.38 -3.81
N PRO A 63 3.99 17.72 -3.86
CA PRO A 63 2.86 18.59 -4.19
C PRO A 63 2.21 18.17 -5.52
N PHE A 64 0.87 18.13 -5.56
CA PHE A 64 0.12 17.70 -6.74
C PHE A 64 -1.00 18.67 -7.10
N TYR A 65 -1.18 18.86 -8.41
CA TYR A 65 -2.26 19.60 -9.03
C TYR A 65 -2.70 18.83 -10.29
N TRP A 66 -4.00 18.53 -10.38
CA TRP A 66 -4.61 17.81 -11.50
C TRP A 66 -5.59 18.69 -12.28
N GLY A 67 -5.38 20.00 -12.29
CA GLY A 67 -6.31 20.93 -12.94
C GLY A 67 -7.68 20.91 -12.28
N GLU A 68 -8.73 20.91 -13.11
CA GLU A 68 -10.14 20.85 -12.68
C GLU A 68 -10.48 19.60 -11.87
N GLN A 69 -9.75 18.50 -12.06
CA GLN A 69 -9.99 17.24 -11.35
C GLN A 69 -9.44 17.22 -9.93
N THR A 70 -8.68 18.24 -9.52
CA THR A 70 -7.98 18.27 -8.22
C THR A 70 -8.93 18.00 -7.05
N THR A 71 -10.09 18.66 -7.01
CA THR A 71 -11.08 18.48 -5.94
C THR A 71 -11.60 17.04 -5.90
N GLN A 72 -11.96 16.46 -7.05
CA GLN A 72 -12.45 15.08 -7.14
C GLN A 72 -11.41 14.06 -6.68
N VAL A 73 -10.13 14.30 -6.98
CA VAL A 73 -9.03 13.43 -6.53
C VAL A 73 -8.89 13.48 -5.01
N TYR A 74 -8.99 14.67 -4.40
CA TYR A 74 -8.96 14.79 -2.94
C TYR A 74 -10.18 14.16 -2.27
N GLU A 75 -11.37 14.28 -2.85
CA GLU A 75 -12.58 13.59 -2.38
C GLU A 75 -12.40 12.06 -2.43
N ALA A 76 -11.88 11.52 -3.54
CA ALA A 76 -11.60 10.09 -3.65
C ALA A 76 -10.54 9.62 -2.64
N LEU A 77 -9.50 10.44 -2.40
CA LEU A 77 -8.51 10.18 -1.36
C LEU A 77 -9.11 10.20 0.06
N TRP A 78 -10.10 11.04 0.30
CA TRP A 78 -10.84 11.09 1.56
C TRP A 78 -11.69 9.83 1.76
N GLU A 79 -12.42 9.38 0.74
CA GLU A 79 -13.16 8.11 0.81
C GLU A 79 -12.23 6.92 1.03
N TRP A 80 -11.08 6.88 0.35
CA TRP A 80 -10.04 5.89 0.62
C TRP A 80 -9.55 5.92 2.07
N ARG A 81 -9.38 7.13 2.63
CA ARG A 81 -8.95 7.28 4.02
C ARG A 81 -9.96 6.70 5.00
N LYS A 82 -11.28 6.87 4.75
CA LYS A 82 -12.33 6.26 5.58
C LYS A 82 -12.20 4.74 5.62
N ILE A 83 -11.89 4.11 4.48
CA ILE A 83 -11.67 2.66 4.39
C ILE A 83 -10.49 2.22 5.25
N ILE A 84 -9.34 2.91 5.15
CA ILE A 84 -8.13 2.58 5.92
C ILE A 84 -8.36 2.79 7.42
N ASP A 85 -9.04 3.87 7.78
CA ASP A 85 -9.24 4.26 9.17
C ASP A 85 -10.34 3.44 9.87
N ASP A 86 -11.19 2.76 9.13
CA ASP A 86 -12.20 1.84 9.66
C ASP A 86 -11.51 0.70 10.45
N PRO A 87 -11.74 0.58 11.77
CA PRO A 87 -11.19 -0.49 12.58
C PRO A 87 -11.54 -1.90 12.09
N ALA A 88 -12.66 -2.08 11.37
CA ALA A 88 -13.03 -3.37 10.78
C ALA A 88 -12.06 -3.84 9.68
N ASN A 89 -11.31 -2.91 9.08
CA ASN A 89 -10.29 -3.18 8.07
C ASN A 89 -8.86 -3.24 8.65
N GLN A 90 -8.72 -3.15 9.98
CA GLN A 90 -7.41 -3.10 10.65
C GLN A 90 -7.17 -4.34 11.49
N TYR A 91 -6.04 -5.00 11.26
CA TYR A 91 -5.53 -6.02 12.16
C TYR A 91 -4.45 -5.43 13.07
N ARG A 92 -4.70 -5.43 14.38
CA ARG A 92 -3.82 -4.82 15.37
C ARG A 92 -3.21 -5.89 16.26
N PHE A 93 -1.88 -5.90 16.35
CA PHE A 93 -1.14 -6.80 17.22
C PHE A 93 0.14 -6.13 17.70
N ARG A 94 0.69 -6.64 18.79
CA ARG A 94 1.94 -6.17 19.36
C ARG A 94 3.07 -7.11 18.95
N LEU A 95 4.13 -6.57 18.36
CA LEU A 95 5.37 -7.30 18.16
C LEU A 95 6.13 -7.38 19.48
N THR A 96 6.55 -8.59 19.86
CA THR A 96 7.48 -8.80 20.96
C THR A 96 8.90 -9.06 20.43
N PRO A 97 9.95 -8.81 21.23
CA PRO A 97 11.32 -9.14 20.84
C PRO A 97 11.43 -10.58 20.33
N GLY A 98 12.14 -10.78 19.21
CA GLY A 98 12.29 -12.07 18.55
C GLY A 98 11.20 -12.40 17.53
N ASN A 99 10.10 -11.64 17.45
CA ASN A 99 9.13 -11.81 16.36
C ASN A 99 9.59 -11.14 15.07
N VAL A 100 9.33 -11.82 13.95
CA VAL A 100 9.52 -11.27 12.60
C VAL A 100 8.15 -11.19 11.94
N LEU A 101 7.84 -10.03 11.37
CA LEU A 101 6.66 -9.81 10.55
C LEU A 101 7.08 -9.74 9.08
N LEU A 102 6.62 -10.68 8.28
CA LEU A 102 6.74 -10.66 6.83
C LEU A 102 5.37 -10.41 6.22
N PHE A 103 5.28 -9.45 5.30
CA PHE A 103 4.03 -9.12 4.60
C PHE A 103 4.32 -8.56 3.22
N ASP A 104 3.32 -8.65 2.35
CA ASP A 104 3.37 -8.08 1.01
C ASP A 104 3.12 -6.57 1.05
N ASN A 105 4.21 -5.78 0.97
CA ASN A 105 4.16 -4.31 0.99
C ASN A 105 3.48 -3.71 -0.27
N TRP A 106 3.18 -4.51 -1.29
CA TRP A 106 2.36 -4.04 -2.42
C TRP A 106 0.87 -4.11 -2.12
N ARG A 107 0.45 -4.88 -1.13
CA ARG A 107 -0.98 -5.08 -0.80
C ARG A 107 -1.36 -4.53 0.56
N LEU A 108 -0.49 -4.67 1.56
CA LEU A 108 -0.79 -4.31 2.93
C LEU A 108 -0.16 -2.96 3.27
N LEU A 109 -1.02 -2.02 3.66
CA LEU A 109 -0.59 -0.84 4.39
C LEU A 109 -0.27 -1.21 5.83
N HIS A 110 0.70 -0.52 6.41
CA HIS A 110 1.10 -0.73 7.79
C HIS A 110 1.33 0.62 8.45
N GLY A 111 1.13 0.63 9.76
CA GLY A 111 1.32 1.79 10.61
C GLY A 111 1.56 1.36 12.04
N ARG A 112 1.66 2.33 12.93
CA ARG A 112 1.80 2.09 14.36
C ARG A 112 0.95 3.07 15.13
N LEU A 113 0.44 2.63 16.27
CA LEU A 113 -0.13 3.54 17.25
C LEU A 113 0.99 4.31 17.97
N ALA A 114 0.62 5.43 18.58
CA ALA A 114 1.52 6.16 19.48
C ALA A 114 1.90 5.26 20.68
N TYR A 115 3.13 5.43 21.17
CA TYR A 115 3.64 4.72 22.34
C TYR A 115 4.72 5.55 23.03
N GLU A 116 5.00 5.23 24.29
CA GLU A 116 6.08 5.80 25.09
C GLU A 116 7.15 4.74 25.40
N GLY A 117 8.38 5.17 25.61
CA GLY A 117 9.54 4.32 25.91
C GLY A 117 10.41 3.96 24.69
N GLU A 118 11.41 3.12 24.92
CA GLU A 118 12.38 2.74 23.89
C GLU A 118 11.87 1.59 23.01
N ARG A 119 12.13 1.71 21.70
CA ARG A 119 11.87 0.65 20.72
C ARG A 119 13.01 0.62 19.71
N ARG A 120 13.53 -0.58 19.45
CA ARG A 120 14.44 -0.86 18.33
C ARG A 120 13.79 -1.87 17.42
N MET A 121 13.80 -1.58 16.12
CA MET A 121 13.30 -2.46 15.07
C MET A 121 14.29 -2.42 13.91
N VAL A 122 14.55 -3.59 13.32
CA VAL A 122 15.34 -3.70 12.11
C VAL A 122 14.39 -4.11 11.00
N ASN A 123 14.45 -3.39 9.89
CA ASN A 123 13.65 -3.65 8.71
C ASN A 123 14.57 -4.08 7.57
N CYS A 124 14.06 -4.94 6.69
CA CYS A 124 14.68 -5.25 5.42
C CYS A 124 13.58 -5.41 4.37
N TYR A 125 13.97 -5.30 3.10
CA TYR A 125 13.08 -5.51 1.97
C TYR A 125 13.59 -6.70 1.17
N LEU A 126 12.66 -7.50 0.66
CA LEU A 126 12.90 -8.56 -0.30
C LEU A 126 12.22 -8.19 -1.60
N ASN A 127 12.87 -8.45 -2.73
CA ASN A 127 12.21 -8.32 -4.02
C ASN A 127 11.20 -9.47 -4.18
N MET A 128 10.02 -9.13 -4.71
CA MET A 128 8.97 -10.13 -4.95
C MET A 128 9.43 -11.19 -5.95
N GLU A 129 10.21 -10.81 -6.97
CA GLU A 129 10.73 -11.72 -7.99
C GLU A 129 11.67 -12.78 -7.39
N ASP A 130 12.56 -12.36 -6.47
CA ASP A 130 13.46 -13.26 -5.75
C ASP A 130 12.67 -14.24 -4.86
N PHE A 131 11.65 -13.73 -4.16
CA PHE A 131 10.76 -14.54 -3.33
C PHE A 131 10.00 -15.58 -4.17
N GLU A 132 9.39 -15.17 -5.28
CA GLU A 132 8.65 -16.04 -6.19
C GLU A 132 9.55 -17.11 -6.81
N SER A 133 10.76 -16.74 -7.25
CA SER A 133 11.75 -17.66 -7.78
C SER A 133 12.06 -18.78 -6.78
N ARG A 134 12.37 -18.41 -5.53
CA ARG A 134 12.66 -19.40 -4.47
C ARG A 134 11.44 -20.27 -4.17
N LEU A 135 10.25 -19.69 -4.14
CA LEU A 135 9.00 -20.44 -3.90
C LEU A 135 8.72 -21.46 -5.01
N ARG A 136 8.95 -21.11 -6.29
CA ARG A 136 8.79 -22.04 -7.43
C ARG A 136 9.72 -23.25 -7.29
N ILE A 137 10.99 -23.03 -6.95
CA ILE A 137 11.97 -24.11 -6.73
C ILE A 137 11.57 -25.01 -5.56
N LEU A 138 11.09 -24.44 -4.46
CA LEU A 138 10.67 -25.23 -3.30
C LEU A 138 9.44 -26.09 -3.61
N ARG A 139 8.50 -25.57 -4.42
CA ARG A 139 7.29 -26.32 -4.82
C ARG A 139 7.58 -27.47 -5.78
N THR A 140 8.65 -27.42 -6.56
CA THR A 140 9.05 -28.54 -7.44
C THR A 140 9.79 -29.65 -6.69
N ASN A 141 10.31 -29.37 -5.50
CA ASN A 141 11.02 -30.32 -4.65
C ASN A 141 10.11 -31.02 -3.62
N THR A 142 8.78 -30.87 -3.77
CA THR A 142 7.74 -31.54 -2.97
C THR A 142 6.89 -32.39 -3.90
#